data_AF-A0A959N6L8-F1
#
_entry.id   AF-A0A959N6L8-F1
#
_cell.length_a   1.000
_cell.length_b   1.000
_cell.length_c   1.000
_cell.angle_alpha   90.00
_cell.angle_beta   90.00
_cell.angle_gamma   90.00
#
_symmetry.space_group_name_H-M   'P 1'
#
loop_
_entity.id
_entity.type
_entity.pdbx_description
1 polymer ?
#
loop_
_entity_poly.entity_id
_entity_poly.type
_entity_poly.pdbx_seq_one_letter_code
_entity_poly.pdbx_strand_id
1 'polypeptide(L)'
;MIIRNTYLILIYIFVFNICSAQPINFAVIGDYGNAGPDELAVADLVKSKNPDFIITLGDNNYDIGSIGTIDPNIGQYYQEFIYPYLGTYGTGDTVNRFFPSLGNHDWGTAGAWPYLAYFTLPGNERYYDFVKGPVHFFVIDSDTNEVDGRDSNSVQAQWLKAGLAASSSKYNIVYFHHPPYCSGLVHGSEPIMRWPFKQWGATTVLAAHEHLYERLTIDGLTYFVNGLGGNLRSFFGVPLSGSQVRYRGNYGAMFVSADDDSLVLKFYDINNVIRDNFKILPPVKKMNLTVLIEGMYNETQNIMIPDTLNIKIRNSYPPYAVIDSAQSILNDSGKGEFNFKEAENSTDYYFELSHRNSLNTWSAVPGKFMLNELNMDFTISASQAFGNNLVLKGSKYCIYSGDVNKNGFIDLTDLILIQNDASEFLS
;
A
#
# COMPACT_ATOMS: atom_id res chain seq x y z
N MET A 1 -53.68 45.81 2.64
CA MET A 1 -52.73 45.36 1.61
C MET A 1 -51.61 44.62 2.34
N ILE A 2 -51.72 43.29 2.48
CA ILE A 2 -50.79 42.46 3.26
C ILE A 2 -49.73 41.95 2.29
N ILE A 3 -48.48 42.34 2.52
CA ILE A 3 -47.31 41.90 1.74
C ILE A 3 -46.83 40.58 2.34
N ARG A 4 -46.92 39.48 1.57
CA ARG A 4 -46.29 38.19 1.90
C ARG A 4 -44.84 38.22 1.43
N ASN A 5 -43.90 38.15 2.35
CA ASN A 5 -42.50 37.83 2.04
C ASN A 5 -42.34 36.30 1.93
N THR A 6 -41.88 35.83 0.78
CA THR A 6 -41.50 34.44 0.55
C THR A 6 -39.98 34.38 0.53
N TYR A 7 -39.36 33.70 1.49
CA TYR A 7 -37.93 33.42 1.49
C TYR A 7 -37.69 32.13 0.68
N LEU A 8 -36.96 32.22 -0.43
CA LEU A 8 -36.40 31.07 -1.13
C LEU A 8 -35.15 30.61 -0.38
N ILE A 9 -35.15 29.39 0.15
CA ILE A 9 -33.96 28.71 0.65
C ILE A 9 -33.32 27.99 -0.55
N LEU A 10 -32.16 28.47 -1.00
CA LEU A 10 -31.31 27.77 -1.96
C LEU A 10 -30.54 26.67 -1.21
N ILE A 11 -30.89 25.41 -1.46
CA ILE A 11 -30.12 24.25 -1.02
C ILE A 11 -29.01 24.03 -2.05
N TYR A 12 -27.76 24.31 -1.68
CA TYR A 12 -26.59 23.89 -2.45
C TYR A 12 -26.32 22.41 -2.19
N ILE A 13 -26.67 21.56 -3.15
CA ILE A 13 -26.23 20.16 -3.17
C ILE A 13 -24.80 20.15 -3.71
N PHE A 14 -23.81 20.07 -2.82
CA PHE A 14 -22.45 19.72 -3.20
C PHE A 14 -22.39 18.22 -3.47
N VAL A 15 -22.46 17.84 -4.75
CA VAL A 15 -22.05 16.51 -5.19
C VAL A 15 -20.53 16.50 -5.17
N PHE A 16 -19.92 15.94 -4.13
CA PHE A 16 -18.51 15.55 -4.17
C PHE A 16 -18.40 14.41 -5.18
N ASN A 17 -18.01 14.73 -6.41
CA ASN A 17 -17.42 13.73 -7.28
C ASN A 17 -16.11 13.30 -6.59
N ILE A 18 -16.09 12.12 -5.99
CA ILE A 18 -14.85 11.45 -5.62
C ILE A 18 -14.19 11.10 -6.96
N CYS A 19 -13.40 12.04 -7.48
CA CYS A 19 -12.53 11.77 -8.61
C CYS A 19 -11.44 10.85 -8.06
N SER A 20 -11.52 9.55 -8.36
CA SER A 20 -10.38 8.66 -8.16
C SER A 20 -9.17 9.31 -8.83
N ALA A 21 -8.08 9.48 -8.09
CA ALA A 21 -6.86 10.05 -8.64
C ALA A 21 -6.45 9.22 -9.87
N GLN A 22 -6.10 9.90 -10.97
CA GLN A 22 -5.60 9.19 -12.16
C GLN A 22 -4.41 8.31 -11.76
N PRO A 23 -4.33 7.06 -12.24
CA PRO A 23 -3.26 6.16 -11.89
C PRO A 23 -1.91 6.76 -12.30
N ILE A 24 -0.91 6.62 -11.44
CA ILE A 24 0.48 6.87 -11.83
C ILE A 24 1.02 5.64 -12.56
N ASN A 25 1.77 5.85 -13.63
CA ASN A 25 2.38 4.79 -14.44
C ASN A 25 3.88 5.01 -14.49
N PHE A 26 4.68 4.05 -14.05
CA PHE A 26 6.13 4.17 -14.08
C PHE A 26 6.82 2.91 -14.56
N ALA A 27 8.02 3.08 -15.12
CA ALA A 27 8.89 1.98 -15.51
C ALA A 27 9.93 1.71 -14.41
N VAL A 28 10.35 0.44 -14.34
CA VAL A 28 11.38 -0.06 -13.42
C VAL A 28 12.39 -0.83 -14.25
N ILE A 29 13.65 -0.38 -14.20
CA ILE A 29 14.79 -1.00 -14.89
C ILE A 29 15.95 -1.18 -13.90
N GLY A 30 16.81 -2.16 -14.12
CA GLY A 30 18.01 -2.40 -13.32
C GLY A 30 19.08 -3.05 -14.18
N ASP A 31 20.35 -2.90 -13.81
CA ASP A 31 21.49 -3.43 -14.57
C ASP A 31 21.46 -3.00 -16.05
N TYR A 32 21.28 -1.69 -16.23
CA TYR A 32 21.31 -0.97 -17.50
C TYR A 32 22.59 -0.12 -17.56
N GLY A 33 22.80 0.69 -18.60
CA GLY A 33 23.95 1.59 -18.64
C GLY A 33 25.26 0.92 -19.06
N ASN A 34 25.20 -0.06 -19.96
CA ASN A 34 26.36 -0.55 -20.72
C ASN A 34 26.33 -0.06 -22.19
N ALA A 35 25.29 0.71 -22.54
CA ALA A 35 24.92 1.11 -23.88
C ALA A 35 24.79 -0.08 -24.85
N GLY A 36 24.56 0.24 -26.13
CA GLY A 36 24.48 -0.74 -27.20
C GLY A 36 23.07 -1.23 -27.51
N PRO A 37 22.95 -2.26 -28.35
CA PRO A 37 21.66 -2.65 -28.95
C PRO A 37 20.67 -3.22 -27.94
N ASP A 38 21.14 -3.90 -26.90
CA ASP A 38 20.28 -4.53 -25.90
C ASP A 38 19.63 -3.50 -24.97
N GLU A 39 20.42 -2.54 -24.48
CA GLU A 39 19.90 -1.41 -23.71
C GLU A 39 19.02 -0.49 -24.57
N LEU A 40 19.39 -0.24 -25.82
CA LEU A 40 18.53 0.51 -26.76
C LEU A 40 17.15 -0.16 -26.91
N ALA A 41 17.10 -1.50 -27.03
CA ALA A 41 15.85 -2.22 -27.12
C ALA A 41 14.99 -2.10 -25.85
N VAL A 42 15.61 -2.09 -24.66
CA VAL A 42 14.91 -1.84 -23.39
C VAL A 42 14.43 -0.39 -23.32
N ALA A 43 15.26 0.58 -23.69
CA ALA A 43 14.90 1.99 -23.72
C ALA A 43 13.72 2.25 -24.68
N ASP A 44 13.72 1.64 -25.85
CA ASP A 44 12.61 1.73 -26.82
C ASP A 44 11.33 1.08 -26.29
N LEU A 45 11.44 -0.06 -25.61
CA LEU A 45 10.30 -0.66 -24.89
C LEU A 45 9.75 0.32 -23.84
N VAL A 46 10.60 0.91 -23.00
CA VAL A 46 10.21 1.89 -21.96
C VAL A 46 9.49 3.08 -22.58
N LYS A 47 10.09 3.72 -23.59
CA LYS A 47 9.49 4.88 -24.28
C LYS A 47 8.18 4.54 -24.97
N SER A 48 8.05 3.32 -25.54
CA SER A 48 6.81 2.87 -26.19
C SER A 48 5.59 2.82 -25.27
N LYS A 49 5.81 2.74 -23.94
CA LYS A 49 4.76 2.71 -22.93
C LYS A 49 4.43 4.08 -22.34
N ASN A 50 5.20 5.11 -22.68
CA ASN A 50 5.03 6.48 -22.21
C ASN A 50 4.79 6.58 -20.69
N PRO A 51 5.72 6.09 -19.84
CA PRO A 51 5.57 6.17 -18.40
C PRO A 51 5.69 7.63 -17.91
N ASP A 52 5.03 7.94 -16.81
CA ASP A 52 5.14 9.23 -16.12
C ASP A 52 6.57 9.44 -15.61
N PHE A 53 7.22 8.40 -15.11
CA PHE A 53 8.61 8.45 -14.64
C PHE A 53 9.27 7.07 -14.66
N ILE A 54 10.57 7.04 -14.41
CA ILE A 54 11.39 5.84 -14.34
C ILE A 54 12.05 5.79 -12.96
N ILE A 55 12.02 4.61 -12.33
CA ILE A 55 12.93 4.29 -11.22
C ILE A 55 13.95 3.27 -11.71
N THR A 56 15.17 3.35 -11.17
CA THR A 56 16.21 2.35 -11.47
C THR A 56 16.65 1.62 -10.21
N LEU A 57 17.06 0.37 -10.39
CA LEU A 57 17.44 -0.54 -9.32
C LEU A 57 18.97 -0.69 -9.22
N GLY A 58 19.72 0.36 -9.51
CA GLY A 58 21.18 0.37 -9.44
C GLY A 58 21.89 -0.18 -10.67
N ASP A 59 23.22 -0.03 -10.62
CA ASP A 59 24.14 -0.25 -11.72
C ASP A 59 23.71 0.56 -12.94
N ASN A 60 23.88 1.87 -12.84
CA ASN A 60 23.40 2.83 -13.82
C ASN A 60 24.44 3.10 -14.91
N ASN A 61 25.72 2.83 -14.65
CA ASN A 61 26.82 3.21 -15.52
C ASN A 61 28.00 2.23 -15.40
N TYR A 62 28.04 1.27 -16.31
CA TYR A 62 29.11 0.28 -16.38
C TYR A 62 30.39 0.86 -17.02
N ASP A 63 31.57 0.31 -16.71
CA ASP A 63 31.80 -0.80 -15.76
C ASP A 63 32.17 -0.33 -14.34
N ILE A 64 32.55 0.94 -14.17
CA ILE A 64 33.04 1.44 -12.87
C ILE A 64 32.44 2.80 -12.50
N GLY A 65 31.29 3.15 -13.08
CA GLY A 65 30.60 4.39 -12.74
C GLY A 65 31.36 5.63 -13.18
N SER A 66 32.12 5.58 -14.28
CA SER A 66 33.04 6.66 -14.65
C SER A 66 32.31 7.91 -15.18
N ILE A 67 32.88 9.09 -14.94
CA ILE A 67 32.34 10.36 -15.49
C ILE A 67 32.35 10.41 -17.02
N GLY A 68 33.30 9.73 -17.66
CA GLY A 68 33.40 9.71 -19.13
C GLY A 68 32.32 8.86 -19.80
N THR A 69 31.72 7.92 -19.06
CA THR A 69 30.73 6.98 -19.59
C THR A 69 29.30 7.28 -19.15
N ILE A 70 29.09 8.07 -18.09
CA ILE A 70 27.75 8.27 -17.51
C ILE A 70 26.75 8.91 -18.48
N ASP A 71 27.14 9.97 -19.20
CA ASP A 71 26.26 10.61 -20.16
C ASP A 71 26.03 9.74 -21.42
N PRO A 72 27.07 9.12 -22.04
CA PRO A 72 26.85 8.12 -23.08
C PRO A 72 25.95 6.97 -22.64
N ASN A 73 26.14 6.39 -21.46
CA ASN A 73 25.41 5.20 -21.05
C ASN A 73 23.95 5.51 -20.68
N ILE A 74 23.65 6.71 -20.20
CA ILE A 74 22.31 7.05 -19.69
C ILE A 74 21.61 8.08 -20.59
N GLY A 75 22.30 9.19 -20.87
CA GLY A 75 21.74 10.36 -21.55
C GLY A 75 21.19 10.05 -22.93
N GLN A 76 21.89 9.25 -23.73
CA GLN A 76 21.44 8.91 -25.09
C GLN A 76 20.09 8.18 -25.14
N TYR A 77 19.69 7.54 -24.04
CA TYR A 77 18.46 6.74 -23.96
C TYR A 77 17.36 7.42 -23.14
N TYR A 78 17.74 8.10 -22.06
CA TYR A 78 16.80 8.50 -21.00
C TYR A 78 16.84 9.99 -20.65
N GLN A 79 17.60 10.83 -21.36
CA GLN A 79 17.70 12.27 -21.04
C GLN A 79 16.35 12.98 -20.95
N GLU A 80 15.35 12.56 -21.74
CA GLU A 80 14.00 13.15 -21.74
C GLU A 80 13.22 12.95 -20.43
N PHE A 81 13.75 12.16 -19.49
CA PHE A 81 13.19 11.96 -18.15
C PHE A 81 14.01 12.67 -17.06
N ILE A 82 15.18 13.25 -17.39
CA ILE A 82 16.14 13.77 -16.41
C ILE A 82 16.03 15.29 -16.33
N TYR A 83 15.98 15.82 -15.11
CA TYR A 83 16.09 17.26 -14.87
C TYR A 83 16.82 17.58 -13.55
N PRO A 84 17.73 18.56 -13.55
CA PRO A 84 18.35 19.17 -14.72
C PRO A 84 19.22 18.14 -15.46
N TYR A 85 19.15 18.14 -16.79
CA TYR A 85 20.06 17.35 -17.62
C TYR A 85 21.14 18.26 -18.20
N LEU A 86 22.40 17.93 -17.94
CA LEU A 86 23.57 18.72 -18.34
C LEU A 86 24.41 18.00 -19.41
N GLY A 87 23.94 16.86 -19.91
CA GLY A 87 24.63 16.07 -20.91
C GLY A 87 24.43 16.59 -22.33
N THR A 88 24.80 15.76 -23.30
CA THR A 88 24.94 16.17 -24.70
C THR A 88 23.88 15.61 -25.65
N TYR A 89 23.04 14.69 -25.19
CA TYR A 89 22.10 13.94 -26.04
C TYR A 89 20.71 14.57 -26.18
N GLY A 90 20.49 15.75 -25.60
CA GLY A 90 19.21 16.45 -25.67
C GLY A 90 19.11 17.58 -24.67
N THR A 91 17.91 18.11 -24.48
CA THR A 91 17.65 19.27 -23.61
C THR A 91 17.30 18.89 -22.17
N GLY A 92 17.07 17.61 -21.89
CA GLY A 92 16.43 17.16 -20.66
C GLY A 92 14.93 17.37 -20.66
N ASP A 93 14.34 17.06 -19.51
CA ASP A 93 12.99 17.49 -19.15
C ASP A 93 13.02 18.87 -18.45
N THR A 94 11.86 19.36 -18.04
CA THR A 94 11.64 20.54 -17.18
C THR A 94 11.34 20.17 -15.73
N VAL A 95 11.03 18.89 -15.47
CA VAL A 95 10.80 18.32 -14.14
C VAL A 95 11.49 16.95 -14.04
N ASN A 96 12.03 16.60 -12.88
CA ASN A 96 12.75 15.33 -12.77
C ASN A 96 11.75 14.15 -12.77
N ARG A 97 11.95 13.20 -13.67
CA ARG A 97 11.16 11.97 -13.87
C ARG A 97 12.05 10.72 -13.92
N PHE A 98 13.27 10.82 -13.39
CA PHE A 98 14.23 9.71 -13.32
C PHE A 98 14.81 9.61 -11.91
N PHE A 99 14.54 8.51 -11.21
CA PHE A 99 14.86 8.32 -9.80
C PHE A 99 15.69 7.04 -9.58
N PRO A 100 17.01 7.11 -9.78
CA PRO A 100 17.87 5.94 -9.67
C PRO A 100 18.24 5.61 -8.22
N SER A 101 18.52 4.34 -7.95
CA SER A 101 19.31 3.91 -6.79
C SER A 101 20.76 3.67 -7.20
N LEU A 102 21.71 3.66 -6.26
CA LEU A 102 23.10 3.25 -6.49
C LEU A 102 23.22 1.71 -6.54
N GLY A 103 24.07 1.21 -7.43
CA GLY A 103 24.59 -0.17 -7.45
C GLY A 103 26.11 -0.22 -7.28
N ASN A 104 26.68 -1.43 -7.25
CA ASN A 104 28.11 -1.59 -6.99
C ASN A 104 28.99 -1.05 -8.11
N HIS A 105 28.51 -1.04 -9.36
CA HIS A 105 29.26 -0.45 -10.48
C HIS A 105 29.30 1.07 -10.39
N ASP A 106 28.30 1.72 -9.80
CA ASP A 106 28.29 3.18 -9.57
C ASP A 106 29.33 3.59 -8.49
N TRP A 107 29.57 2.71 -7.52
CA TRP A 107 30.59 2.85 -6.48
C TRP A 107 32.02 2.53 -6.94
N GLY A 108 32.20 2.06 -8.18
CA GLY A 108 33.53 1.80 -8.76
C GLY A 108 34.42 3.05 -8.85
N THR A 109 33.81 4.24 -8.85
CA THR A 109 34.49 5.52 -8.72
C THR A 109 34.32 6.07 -7.30
N ALA A 110 35.40 6.63 -6.74
CA ALA A 110 35.45 7.11 -5.36
C ALA A 110 34.24 8.02 -5.00
N GLY A 111 33.53 7.64 -3.94
CA GLY A 111 32.39 8.38 -3.43
C GLY A 111 31.15 8.38 -4.32
N ALA A 112 31.08 7.48 -5.32
CA ALA A 112 30.06 7.49 -6.38
C ALA A 112 29.92 8.88 -7.05
N TRP A 113 31.02 9.66 -7.09
CA TRP A 113 30.99 11.07 -7.48
C TRP A 113 30.35 11.31 -8.85
N PRO A 114 30.60 10.50 -9.90
CA PRO A 114 29.94 10.71 -11.19
C PRO A 114 28.43 10.60 -11.12
N TYR A 115 27.90 9.64 -10.37
CA TYR A 115 26.46 9.52 -10.13
C TYR A 115 25.90 10.77 -9.43
N LEU A 116 26.52 11.19 -8.33
CA LEU A 116 26.09 12.35 -7.54
C LEU A 116 26.24 13.68 -8.31
N ALA A 117 27.15 13.74 -9.28
CA ALA A 117 27.33 14.91 -10.13
C ALA A 117 26.35 14.96 -11.30
N TYR A 118 25.83 13.81 -11.72
CA TYR A 118 25.00 13.68 -12.92
C TYR A 118 23.50 13.79 -12.63
N PHE A 119 23.04 13.23 -11.51
CA PHE A 119 21.65 13.32 -11.08
C PHE A 119 21.45 14.43 -10.04
N THR A 120 20.22 14.96 -9.97
CA THR A 120 19.78 15.81 -8.86
C THR A 120 18.56 15.17 -8.21
N LEU A 121 18.74 14.70 -6.98
CA LEU A 121 17.78 13.85 -6.29
C LEU A 121 17.44 14.41 -4.91
N PRO A 122 16.34 13.94 -4.27
CA PRO A 122 16.03 14.33 -2.91
C PRO A 122 17.08 13.87 -1.89
N GLY A 123 17.01 14.44 -0.69
CA GLY A 123 17.79 13.98 0.46
C GLY A 123 19.29 14.14 0.26
N ASN A 124 20.03 13.06 0.53
CA ASN A 124 21.48 13.01 0.31
C ASN A 124 21.88 12.35 -1.01
N GLU A 125 20.87 12.06 -1.87
CA GLU A 125 20.98 11.47 -3.20
C GLU A 125 21.49 10.02 -3.28
N ARG A 126 22.06 9.47 -2.18
CA ARG A 126 22.46 8.05 -2.07
C ARG A 126 21.30 7.18 -1.59
N TYR A 127 20.59 7.66 -0.58
CA TYR A 127 19.31 7.13 -0.12
C TYR A 127 18.36 8.28 0.19
N TYR A 128 17.12 8.15 -0.27
CA TYR A 128 16.17 9.24 -0.26
C TYR A 128 14.75 8.72 -0.46
N ASP A 129 13.76 9.58 -0.26
CA ASP A 129 12.37 9.26 -0.48
C ASP A 129 11.66 10.32 -1.33
N PHE A 130 10.54 9.93 -1.91
CA PHE A 130 9.63 10.84 -2.61
C PHE A 130 8.24 10.23 -2.73
N VAL A 131 7.23 11.08 -2.92
CA VAL A 131 5.83 10.65 -3.10
C VAL A 131 5.36 11.00 -4.52
N LYS A 132 4.73 10.04 -5.19
CA LYS A 132 3.99 10.23 -6.45
C LYS A 132 2.66 9.50 -6.35
N GLY A 133 1.55 10.21 -6.57
CA GLY A 133 0.22 9.62 -6.47
C GLY A 133 0.00 8.92 -5.11
N PRO A 134 -0.52 7.69 -5.08
CA PRO A 134 -0.78 6.93 -3.84
C PRO A 134 0.45 6.21 -3.28
N VAL A 135 1.65 6.45 -3.83
CA VAL A 135 2.86 5.68 -3.52
C VAL A 135 3.95 6.56 -2.91
N HIS A 136 4.48 6.12 -1.77
CA HIS A 136 5.72 6.62 -1.19
C HIS A 136 6.86 5.68 -1.59
N PHE A 137 7.87 6.23 -2.26
CA PHE A 137 9.05 5.53 -2.69
C PHE A 137 10.19 5.77 -1.71
N PHE A 138 10.87 4.70 -1.31
CA PHE A 138 12.06 4.74 -0.47
C PHE A 138 13.22 4.08 -1.23
N VAL A 139 14.23 4.87 -1.51
CA VAL A 139 15.46 4.46 -2.19
C VAL A 139 16.51 4.20 -1.13
N ILE A 140 17.12 3.02 -1.13
CA ILE A 140 18.25 2.71 -0.24
C ILE A 140 19.50 2.37 -1.05
N ASP A 141 20.65 2.74 -0.51
CA ASP A 141 21.95 2.28 -0.97
C ASP A 141 22.30 0.97 -0.27
N SER A 142 22.51 -0.07 -1.07
CA SER A 142 22.79 -1.43 -0.62
C SER A 142 24.26 -1.82 -0.75
N ASP A 143 25.11 -0.90 -1.21
CA ASP A 143 26.53 -1.17 -1.42
C ASP A 143 27.32 -1.17 -0.10
N THR A 144 28.41 -1.94 -0.09
CA THR A 144 29.34 -1.99 1.04
C THR A 144 30.04 -0.66 1.33
N ASN A 145 30.11 0.25 0.34
CA ASN A 145 30.74 1.55 0.46
C ASN A 145 29.81 2.65 1.02
N GLU A 146 28.52 2.35 1.25
CA GLU A 146 27.62 3.34 1.87
C GLU A 146 28.08 3.67 3.30
N VAL A 147 28.40 4.94 3.50
CA VAL A 147 29.01 5.44 4.73
C VAL A 147 28.08 5.38 5.94
N ASP A 148 26.77 5.45 5.73
CA ASP A 148 25.76 5.35 6.78
C ASP A 148 25.38 3.90 7.11
N GLY A 149 25.99 2.93 6.40
CA GLY A 149 25.84 1.49 6.58
C GLY A 149 24.68 0.86 5.82
N ARG A 150 24.77 -0.46 5.58
CA ARG A 150 23.81 -1.26 4.80
C ARG A 150 23.16 -2.44 5.53
N ASP A 151 23.33 -2.54 6.84
CA ASP A 151 22.62 -3.54 7.65
C ASP A 151 21.38 -2.95 8.34
N SER A 152 20.55 -3.80 8.95
CA SER A 152 19.27 -3.38 9.56
C SER A 152 19.41 -2.52 10.83
N ASN A 153 20.62 -2.32 11.35
CA ASN A 153 20.92 -1.46 12.50
C ASN A 153 21.62 -0.15 12.08
N SER A 154 21.96 -0.02 10.81
CA SER A 154 22.62 1.16 10.22
C SER A 154 21.81 2.46 10.40
N VAL A 155 22.48 3.60 10.22
CA VAL A 155 21.83 4.92 10.26
C VAL A 155 20.76 5.00 9.16
N GLN A 156 21.10 4.52 7.96
CA GLN A 156 20.18 4.40 6.83
C GLN A 156 18.95 3.54 7.17
N ALA A 157 19.13 2.39 7.83
CA ALA A 157 18.01 1.53 8.20
C ALA A 157 17.08 2.17 9.25
N GLN A 158 17.63 2.94 10.20
CA GLN A 158 16.79 3.71 11.13
C GLN A 158 16.00 4.82 10.43
N TRP A 159 16.61 5.50 9.46
CA TRP A 159 15.92 6.47 8.61
C TRP A 159 14.74 5.81 7.86
N LEU A 160 14.98 4.68 7.18
CA LEU A 160 13.94 3.96 6.45
C LEU A 160 12.80 3.52 7.37
N LYS A 161 13.13 2.94 8.53
CA LYS A 161 12.14 2.49 9.52
C LYS A 161 11.24 3.64 9.98
N ALA A 162 11.82 4.80 10.26
CA ALA A 162 11.07 5.98 10.67
C ALA A 162 10.19 6.51 9.53
N GLY A 163 10.73 6.57 8.30
CA GLY A 163 10.01 7.02 7.11
C GLY A 163 8.80 6.14 6.78
N LEU A 164 8.97 4.82 6.78
CA LEU A 164 7.88 3.87 6.54
C LEU A 164 6.78 3.98 7.61
N ALA A 165 7.15 4.17 8.88
CA ALA A 165 6.20 4.35 9.97
C ALA A 165 5.44 5.68 9.90
N ALA A 166 6.07 6.73 9.35
CA ALA A 166 5.47 8.06 9.19
C ALA A 166 4.65 8.22 7.90
N SER A 167 4.80 7.31 6.94
CA SER A 167 4.12 7.40 5.65
C SER A 167 2.59 7.26 5.78
N SER A 168 1.87 8.20 5.19
CA SER A 168 0.40 8.15 5.02
C SER A 168 -0.03 7.65 3.63
N SER A 169 0.93 7.26 2.77
CA SER A 169 0.61 6.76 1.42
C SER A 169 -0.03 5.37 1.48
N LYS A 170 -0.88 5.05 0.48
CA LYS A 170 -1.54 3.73 0.37
C LYS A 170 -0.54 2.61 0.14
N TYR A 171 0.54 2.90 -0.58
CA TYR A 171 1.64 1.98 -0.83
C TYR A 171 2.98 2.58 -0.46
N ASN A 172 3.86 1.75 0.10
CA ASN A 172 5.26 2.06 0.35
C ASN A 172 6.13 1.09 -0.45
N ILE A 173 6.85 1.59 -1.45
CA ILE A 173 7.77 0.77 -2.26
C ILE A 173 9.20 1.07 -1.80
N VAL A 174 9.92 0.04 -1.37
CA VAL A 174 11.35 0.14 -1.08
C VAL A 174 12.12 -0.44 -2.27
N TYR A 175 13.13 0.29 -2.77
CA TYR A 175 13.95 -0.22 -3.87
C TYR A 175 15.42 0.15 -3.77
N PHE A 176 16.26 -0.75 -4.30
CA PHE A 176 17.72 -0.72 -4.20
C PHE A 176 18.35 -1.74 -5.15
N HIS A 177 19.66 -1.97 -5.04
CA HIS A 177 20.40 -2.82 -5.97
C HIS A 177 20.50 -4.30 -5.56
N HIS A 178 21.14 -4.62 -4.43
CA HIS A 178 21.46 -6.01 -4.08
C HIS A 178 20.27 -6.77 -3.49
N PRO A 179 19.78 -7.88 -4.08
CA PRO A 179 18.50 -8.49 -3.71
C PRO A 179 18.59 -9.31 -2.42
N PRO A 180 17.69 -9.12 -1.42
CA PRO A 180 17.69 -9.91 -0.18
C PRO A 180 17.46 -11.42 -0.40
N TYR A 181 16.70 -11.73 -1.46
CA TYR A 181 16.34 -13.08 -1.90
C TYR A 181 16.41 -13.14 -3.42
N CYS A 182 17.18 -14.08 -3.94
CA CYS A 182 17.26 -14.41 -5.36
C CYS A 182 17.74 -15.85 -5.56
N SER A 183 17.19 -16.51 -6.56
CA SER A 183 17.56 -17.85 -7.02
C SER A 183 18.61 -17.83 -8.14
N GLY A 184 19.33 -16.73 -8.34
CA GLY A 184 20.45 -16.60 -9.29
C GLY A 184 21.69 -17.37 -8.84
N LEU A 185 22.55 -17.75 -9.79
CA LEU A 185 23.82 -18.47 -9.54
C LEU A 185 25.06 -17.58 -9.55
N VAL A 186 24.97 -16.36 -10.08
CA VAL A 186 26.16 -15.53 -10.32
C VAL A 186 26.49 -14.73 -9.07
N HIS A 187 25.50 -14.01 -8.54
CA HIS A 187 25.59 -13.20 -7.33
C HIS A 187 24.66 -13.76 -6.22
N GLY A 188 23.44 -14.16 -6.59
CA GLY A 188 22.46 -14.79 -5.71
C GLY A 188 21.80 -13.84 -4.72
N SER A 189 21.41 -14.38 -3.57
CA SER A 189 20.81 -13.60 -2.47
C SER A 189 21.86 -12.86 -1.66
N GLU A 190 21.53 -11.67 -1.16
CA GLU A 190 22.37 -10.87 -0.27
C GLU A 190 21.75 -10.80 1.14
N PRO A 191 22.10 -11.72 2.08
CA PRO A 191 21.38 -11.87 3.34
C PRO A 191 21.43 -10.65 4.27
N ILE A 192 22.47 -9.81 4.16
CA ILE A 192 22.58 -8.56 4.94
C ILE A 192 21.46 -7.57 4.62
N MET A 193 20.87 -7.68 3.42
CA MET A 193 19.73 -6.86 2.99
C MET A 193 18.37 -7.40 3.44
N ARG A 194 18.32 -8.49 4.24
CA ARG A 194 17.06 -9.05 4.78
C ARG A 194 16.55 -8.25 5.98
N TRP A 195 16.35 -6.95 5.78
CA TRP A 195 15.77 -6.06 6.79
C TRP A 195 14.28 -6.39 6.99
N PRO A 196 13.68 -6.03 8.13
CA PRO A 196 12.28 -6.35 8.43
C PRO A 196 11.30 -5.38 7.74
N PHE A 197 11.45 -5.20 6.42
CA PHE A 197 10.67 -4.28 5.58
C PHE A 197 9.15 -4.42 5.77
N LYS A 198 8.65 -5.66 5.83
CA LYS A 198 7.21 -5.93 6.06
C LYS A 198 6.74 -5.35 7.39
N GLN A 199 7.52 -5.56 8.45
CA GLN A 199 7.18 -5.08 9.80
C GLN A 199 7.29 -3.55 9.90
N TRP A 200 8.17 -2.95 9.10
CA TRP A 200 8.31 -1.51 9.03
C TRP A 200 7.23 -0.83 8.18
N GLY A 201 6.50 -1.58 7.36
CA GLY A 201 5.34 -1.08 6.61
C GLY A 201 5.54 -1.00 5.09
N ALA A 202 6.56 -1.68 4.55
CA ALA A 202 6.72 -1.80 3.10
C ALA A 202 5.60 -2.64 2.48
N THR A 203 5.10 -2.21 1.33
CA THR A 203 4.14 -2.94 0.49
C THR A 203 4.85 -4.00 -0.35
N THR A 204 6.00 -3.65 -0.93
CA THR A 204 6.83 -4.54 -1.75
C THR A 204 8.26 -4.02 -1.78
N VAL A 205 9.20 -4.91 -2.12
CA VAL A 205 10.62 -4.57 -2.29
C VAL A 205 11.08 -4.89 -3.71
N LEU A 206 11.81 -3.98 -4.35
CA LEU A 206 12.35 -4.13 -5.69
C LEU A 206 13.88 -4.07 -5.64
N ALA A 207 14.55 -5.02 -6.30
CA ALA A 207 16.00 -5.09 -6.40
C ALA A 207 16.46 -5.60 -7.77
N ALA A 208 17.76 -5.59 -8.05
CA ALA A 208 18.35 -6.05 -9.30
C ALA A 208 19.65 -6.82 -9.04
N HIS A 209 20.81 -6.43 -9.60
CA HIS A 209 22.15 -7.04 -9.44
C HIS A 209 22.29 -8.43 -10.06
N GLU A 210 21.31 -9.29 -9.83
CA GLU A 210 21.18 -10.53 -10.58
C GLU A 210 20.50 -10.24 -11.92
N HIS A 211 21.22 -10.52 -13.01
CA HIS A 211 20.82 -10.19 -14.38
C HIS A 211 19.75 -11.14 -14.94
N LEU A 212 18.64 -11.23 -14.22
CA LEU A 212 17.45 -12.05 -14.47
C LEU A 212 16.22 -11.37 -13.86
N TYR A 213 15.04 -11.89 -14.17
CA TYR A 213 13.78 -11.48 -13.53
C TYR A 213 13.27 -12.57 -12.60
N GLU A 214 12.98 -12.22 -11.36
CA GLU A 214 12.36 -13.12 -10.40
C GLU A 214 11.36 -12.39 -9.52
N ARG A 215 10.18 -12.99 -9.31
CA ARG A 215 9.24 -12.58 -8.28
C ARG A 215 9.19 -13.64 -7.19
N LEU A 216 9.37 -13.22 -5.94
CA LEU A 216 9.29 -14.07 -4.76
C LEU A 216 8.23 -13.55 -3.76
N THR A 217 7.64 -14.46 -3.00
CA THR A 217 6.86 -14.13 -1.81
C THR A 217 7.49 -14.81 -0.61
N ILE A 218 8.00 -14.02 0.35
CA ILE A 218 8.67 -14.50 1.57
C ILE A 218 7.96 -13.88 2.76
N ASP A 219 7.49 -14.71 3.69
CA ASP A 219 6.75 -14.29 4.88
C ASP A 219 5.58 -13.33 4.59
N GLY A 220 4.95 -13.48 3.43
CA GLY A 220 3.84 -12.66 2.95
C GLY A 220 4.20 -11.26 2.46
N LEU A 221 5.48 -10.93 2.28
CA LEU A 221 5.93 -9.76 1.51
C LEU A 221 6.40 -10.21 0.12
N THR A 222 6.04 -9.44 -0.91
CA THR A 222 6.51 -9.68 -2.27
C THR A 222 7.83 -8.96 -2.53
N TYR A 223 8.76 -9.67 -3.16
CA TYR A 223 10.06 -9.19 -3.59
C TYR A 223 10.18 -9.38 -5.11
N PHE A 224 10.82 -8.44 -5.78
CA PHE A 224 11.15 -8.54 -7.19
C PHE A 224 12.65 -8.34 -7.40
N VAL A 225 13.22 -9.18 -8.26
CA VAL A 225 14.55 -9.00 -8.86
C VAL A 225 14.33 -8.67 -10.32
N ASN A 226 14.87 -7.55 -10.81
CA ASN A 226 14.75 -7.13 -12.20
C ASN A 226 16.07 -6.53 -12.71
N GLY A 227 17.01 -7.41 -13.05
CA GLY A 227 18.31 -7.04 -13.66
C GLY A 227 18.39 -7.26 -15.16
N LEU A 228 17.26 -7.17 -15.87
CA LEU A 228 17.19 -7.43 -17.31
C LEU A 228 17.21 -6.15 -18.15
N GLY A 229 17.81 -5.07 -17.63
CA GLY A 229 17.83 -3.73 -18.24
C GLY A 229 18.75 -3.56 -19.45
N GLY A 230 19.61 -4.53 -19.76
CA GLY A 230 20.42 -4.53 -20.98
C GLY A 230 21.83 -5.07 -20.84
N ASN A 231 22.30 -5.39 -19.63
CA ASN A 231 23.62 -6.01 -19.44
C ASN A 231 23.61 -7.55 -19.63
N LEU A 232 24.70 -8.27 -19.37
CA LEU A 232 24.86 -9.70 -19.63
C LEU A 232 23.91 -10.55 -18.78
N ARG A 233 23.01 -11.33 -19.39
CA ARG A 233 22.05 -12.17 -18.63
C ARG A 233 22.74 -13.27 -17.82
N SER A 234 22.35 -13.39 -16.55
CA SER A 234 22.83 -14.43 -15.62
C SER A 234 22.03 -15.75 -15.75
N PHE A 235 22.28 -16.70 -14.86
CA PHE A 235 21.64 -18.03 -14.86
C PHE A 235 20.95 -18.32 -13.53
N PHE A 236 19.83 -19.05 -13.58
CA PHE A 236 19.14 -19.53 -12.39
C PHE A 236 19.81 -20.76 -11.79
N GLY A 237 19.76 -20.83 -10.47
CA GLY A 237 20.10 -21.98 -9.67
C GLY A 237 18.84 -22.71 -9.19
N VAL A 238 18.99 -23.35 -8.03
CA VAL A 238 17.87 -23.98 -7.33
C VAL A 238 16.89 -22.87 -6.90
N PRO A 239 15.61 -22.94 -7.28
CA PRO A 239 14.63 -21.95 -6.86
C PRO A 239 14.48 -21.95 -5.32
N LEU A 240 14.52 -20.75 -4.74
CA LEU A 240 14.14 -20.55 -3.34
C LEU A 240 12.66 -20.92 -3.14
N SER A 241 12.29 -21.37 -1.93
CA SER A 241 10.92 -21.82 -1.63
C SER A 241 9.82 -20.79 -1.92
N GLY A 242 10.13 -19.50 -1.79
CA GLY A 242 9.22 -18.40 -2.11
C GLY A 242 9.18 -17.96 -3.57
N SER A 243 10.02 -18.52 -4.45
CA SER A 243 10.06 -18.17 -5.88
C SER A 243 8.71 -18.47 -6.55
N GLN A 244 8.11 -17.46 -7.18
CA GLN A 244 6.81 -17.57 -7.87
C GLN A 244 6.97 -17.54 -9.39
N VAL A 245 7.79 -16.63 -9.91
CA VAL A 245 8.05 -16.46 -11.34
C VAL A 245 9.53 -16.23 -11.56
N ARG A 246 10.09 -16.87 -12.60
CA ARG A 246 11.49 -16.76 -13.01
C ARG A 246 11.56 -16.59 -14.52
N TYR A 247 12.31 -15.60 -14.99
CA TYR A 247 12.50 -15.34 -16.40
C TYR A 247 13.91 -14.83 -16.68
N ARG A 248 14.53 -15.37 -17.74
CA ARG A 248 15.85 -14.94 -18.25
C ARG A 248 15.95 -15.02 -19.78
N GLY A 249 14.81 -15.21 -20.44
CA GLY A 249 14.75 -15.57 -21.87
C GLY A 249 15.15 -14.42 -22.79
N ASN A 250 15.00 -13.18 -22.33
CA ASN A 250 15.32 -11.97 -23.04
C ASN A 250 15.46 -10.79 -22.07
N TYR A 251 15.83 -9.62 -22.57
CA TYR A 251 15.81 -8.35 -21.83
C TYR A 251 14.40 -7.81 -21.66
N GLY A 252 14.20 -6.87 -20.74
CA GLY A 252 12.89 -6.28 -20.49
C GLY A 252 12.86 -5.22 -19.41
N ALA A 253 11.66 -4.71 -19.16
CA ALA A 253 11.39 -3.72 -18.12
C ALA A 253 10.07 -4.07 -17.41
N MET A 254 9.97 -3.69 -16.14
CA MET A 254 8.71 -3.76 -15.41
C MET A 254 7.97 -2.42 -15.52
N PHE A 255 6.66 -2.49 -15.72
CA PHE A 255 5.76 -1.35 -15.77
C PHE A 255 4.74 -1.47 -14.66
N VAL A 256 4.58 -0.41 -13.89
CA VAL A 256 3.75 -0.39 -12.70
C VAL A 256 2.69 0.70 -12.85
N SER A 257 1.44 0.33 -12.63
CA SER A 257 0.30 1.23 -12.52
C SER A 257 -0.18 1.24 -11.08
N ALA A 258 -0.30 2.40 -10.46
CA ALA A 258 -0.78 2.56 -9.09
C ALA A 258 -1.92 3.56 -9.00
N ASP A 259 -3.06 3.13 -8.44
CA ASP A 259 -4.22 3.95 -8.07
C ASP A 259 -4.62 3.61 -6.62
N ASP A 260 -5.68 4.22 -6.09
CA ASP A 260 -6.12 3.98 -4.71
C ASP A 260 -6.58 2.53 -4.46
N ASP A 261 -6.92 1.78 -5.52
CA ASP A 261 -7.47 0.43 -5.44
C ASP A 261 -6.39 -0.66 -5.58
N SER A 262 -5.30 -0.37 -6.29
CA SER A 262 -4.25 -1.35 -6.54
C SER A 262 -2.91 -0.82 -7.03
N LEU A 263 -1.88 -1.66 -6.79
CA LEU A 263 -0.58 -1.61 -7.44
C LEU A 263 -0.47 -2.80 -8.41
N VAL A 264 -0.46 -2.54 -9.72
CA VAL A 264 -0.36 -3.56 -10.78
C VAL A 264 1.03 -3.51 -11.40
N LEU A 265 1.82 -4.58 -11.24
CA LEU A 265 3.19 -4.70 -11.74
C LEU A 265 3.23 -5.73 -12.87
N LYS A 266 3.73 -5.32 -14.04
CA LYS A 266 3.86 -6.19 -15.22
C LYS A 266 5.28 -6.15 -15.74
N PHE A 267 5.92 -7.32 -15.84
CA PHE A 267 7.21 -7.42 -16.53
C PHE A 267 6.98 -7.79 -18.00
N TYR A 268 7.48 -6.95 -18.89
CA TYR A 268 7.47 -7.15 -20.34
C TYR A 268 8.89 -7.44 -20.81
N ASP A 269 9.05 -8.40 -21.72
CA ASP A 269 10.29 -8.49 -22.48
C ASP A 269 10.34 -7.47 -23.63
N ILE A 270 11.51 -7.30 -24.25
CA ILE A 270 11.71 -6.38 -25.40
C ILE A 270 10.88 -6.72 -26.65
N ASN A 271 10.26 -7.91 -26.71
CA ASN A 271 9.29 -8.25 -27.76
C ASN A 271 7.86 -7.84 -27.37
N ASN A 272 7.72 -7.05 -26.31
CA ASN A 272 6.46 -6.57 -25.75
C ASN A 272 5.54 -7.70 -25.25
N VAL A 273 6.12 -8.85 -24.87
CA VAL A 273 5.39 -9.99 -24.30
C VAL A 273 5.38 -9.88 -22.78
N ILE A 274 4.19 -9.93 -22.18
CA ILE A 274 4.04 -10.00 -20.71
C ILE A 274 4.56 -11.35 -20.22
N ARG A 275 5.56 -11.33 -19.35
CA ARG A 275 6.12 -12.54 -18.70
C ARG A 275 5.67 -12.69 -17.25
N ASP A 276 5.27 -11.59 -16.62
CA ASP A 276 4.64 -11.60 -15.31
C ASP A 276 3.60 -10.48 -15.20
N ASN A 277 2.54 -10.73 -14.44
CA ASN A 277 1.47 -9.78 -14.16
C ASN A 277 0.97 -10.03 -12.73
N PHE A 278 1.28 -9.11 -11.83
CA PHE A 278 0.99 -9.24 -10.41
C PHE A 278 0.23 -8.01 -9.91
N LYS A 279 -0.74 -8.23 -9.03
CA LYS A 279 -1.58 -7.18 -8.46
C LYS A 279 -1.48 -7.23 -6.94
N ILE A 280 -1.12 -6.12 -6.33
CA ILE A 280 -1.15 -5.90 -4.89
C ILE A 280 -2.33 -4.99 -4.57
N LEU A 281 -3.12 -5.39 -3.57
CA LEU A 281 -4.23 -4.59 -3.05
C LEU A 281 -3.75 -3.78 -1.85
N PRO A 282 -4.35 -2.62 -1.55
CA PRO A 282 -4.00 -1.84 -0.37
C PRO A 282 -4.24 -2.67 0.90
N PRO A 283 -3.44 -2.48 1.96
CA PRO A 283 -3.64 -3.17 3.22
C PRO A 283 -5.00 -2.80 3.82
N VAL A 284 -5.88 -3.79 4.02
CA VAL A 284 -7.14 -3.58 4.75
C VAL A 284 -6.87 -3.35 6.23
N LYS A 285 -7.59 -2.40 6.84
CA LYS A 285 -7.61 -2.21 8.29
C LYS A 285 -8.62 -3.18 8.90
N LYS A 286 -8.11 -4.07 9.73
CA LYS A 286 -8.86 -5.15 10.35
C LYS A 286 -9.28 -4.77 11.76
N MET A 287 -10.57 -4.80 12.03
CA MET A 287 -11.14 -4.62 13.37
C MET A 287 -11.63 -5.97 13.87
N ASN A 288 -11.09 -6.43 15.00
CA ASN A 288 -11.66 -7.53 15.76
C ASN A 288 -12.61 -6.95 16.81
N LEU A 289 -13.90 -7.22 16.66
CA LEU A 289 -14.94 -6.73 17.56
C LEU A 289 -15.54 -7.88 18.35
N THR A 290 -15.73 -7.70 19.65
CA THR A 290 -16.62 -8.52 20.48
C THR A 290 -17.85 -7.70 20.88
N VAL A 291 -19.03 -8.17 20.50
CA VAL A 291 -20.31 -7.54 20.82
C VAL A 291 -21.42 -8.60 20.90
N LEU A 292 -22.40 -8.37 21.78
CA LEU A 292 -23.54 -9.25 21.97
C LEU A 292 -24.84 -8.51 21.69
N ILE A 293 -25.79 -9.17 21.03
CA ILE A 293 -27.14 -8.65 20.79
C ILE A 293 -28.06 -9.26 21.85
N GLU A 294 -28.77 -8.43 22.61
CA GLU A 294 -29.57 -8.84 23.77
C GLU A 294 -30.55 -9.98 23.44
N GLY A 295 -31.29 -9.86 22.34
CA GLY A 295 -32.29 -10.84 21.91
C GLY A 295 -31.71 -12.15 21.40
N MET A 296 -30.40 -12.20 21.12
CA MET A 296 -29.71 -13.37 20.55
C MET A 296 -28.73 -14.03 21.53
N TYR A 297 -28.43 -13.38 22.65
CA TYR A 297 -27.49 -13.86 23.66
C TYR A 297 -28.20 -14.68 24.75
N ASN A 298 -27.66 -15.86 25.06
CA ASN A 298 -28.06 -16.70 26.18
C ASN A 298 -27.02 -16.62 27.30
N GLU A 299 -27.36 -15.94 28.38
CA GLU A 299 -26.48 -15.71 29.54
C GLU A 299 -26.16 -16.99 30.34
N THR A 300 -27.03 -18.00 30.29
CA THR A 300 -26.82 -19.27 31.01
C THR A 300 -25.79 -20.14 30.29
N GLN A 301 -25.89 -20.21 28.96
CA GLN A 301 -24.94 -20.98 28.14
C GLN A 301 -23.72 -20.15 27.74
N ASN A 302 -23.75 -18.84 27.95
CA ASN A 302 -22.76 -17.88 27.51
C ASN A 302 -22.44 -17.99 26.00
N ILE A 303 -23.50 -18.13 25.20
CA ILE A 303 -23.42 -18.19 23.74
C ILE A 303 -24.44 -17.23 23.11
N MET A 304 -24.11 -16.71 21.94
CA MET A 304 -24.99 -15.94 21.08
C MET A 304 -25.36 -16.77 19.85
N ILE A 305 -26.57 -16.57 19.33
CA ILE A 305 -26.90 -17.06 17.99
C ILE A 305 -26.08 -16.24 16.98
N PRO A 306 -25.25 -16.86 16.11
CA PRO A 306 -24.47 -16.14 15.12
C PRO A 306 -25.35 -15.33 14.15
N ASP A 307 -24.95 -14.11 13.83
CA ASP A 307 -25.69 -13.24 12.91
C ASP A 307 -24.84 -12.11 12.34
N THR A 308 -25.38 -11.41 11.35
CA THR A 308 -24.68 -10.34 10.63
C THR A 308 -24.77 -9.00 11.36
N LEU A 309 -23.62 -8.36 11.55
CA LEU A 309 -23.51 -6.98 12.04
C LEU A 309 -22.93 -6.08 10.92
N ASN A 310 -23.42 -4.85 10.85
CA ASN A 310 -22.85 -3.80 10.02
C ASN A 310 -22.16 -2.75 10.90
N ILE A 311 -21.01 -2.28 10.46
CA ILE A 311 -20.26 -1.20 11.11
C ILE A 311 -20.01 -0.10 10.10
N LYS A 312 -20.29 1.14 10.49
CA LYS A 312 -19.78 2.34 9.82
C LYS A 312 -18.70 2.96 10.69
N ILE A 313 -17.56 3.30 10.10
CA ILE A 313 -16.57 4.15 10.76
C ILE A 313 -16.79 5.59 10.35
N ARG A 314 -16.64 6.49 11.31
CA ARG A 314 -16.92 7.92 11.15
C ARG A 314 -15.76 8.74 11.66
N ASN A 315 -15.56 9.93 11.08
CA ASN A 315 -14.59 10.91 11.58
C ASN A 315 -14.80 11.16 13.07
N SER A 316 -13.75 11.56 13.78
CA SER A 316 -13.80 11.93 15.20
C SER A 316 -14.29 13.36 15.46
N TYR A 317 -14.59 14.13 14.41
CA TYR A 317 -15.02 15.52 14.47
C TYR A 317 -16.34 15.75 13.69
N PRO A 318 -17.18 16.72 14.12
CA PRO A 318 -18.39 17.11 13.39
C PRO A 318 -18.08 17.52 11.93
N PRO A 319 -18.88 17.10 10.94
CA PRO A 319 -20.19 16.45 11.05
C PRO A 319 -20.17 14.91 11.15
N TYR A 320 -19.06 14.31 11.58
CA TYR A 320 -18.90 12.86 11.76
C TYR A 320 -19.24 12.07 10.48
N ALA A 321 -18.68 12.54 9.35
CA ALA A 321 -18.86 11.91 8.04
C ALA A 321 -18.45 10.43 8.08
N VAL A 322 -19.20 9.60 7.36
CA VAL A 322 -18.87 8.18 7.18
C VAL A 322 -17.63 8.10 6.29
N ILE A 323 -16.62 7.39 6.77
CA ILE A 323 -15.38 7.16 6.03
C ILE A 323 -15.44 5.82 5.30
N ASP A 324 -15.94 4.79 5.97
CA ASP A 324 -16.02 3.45 5.42
C ASP A 324 -17.11 2.64 6.14
N SER A 325 -17.46 1.49 5.58
CA SER A 325 -18.38 0.53 6.19
C SER A 325 -17.94 -0.90 5.92
N ALA A 326 -18.17 -1.77 6.91
CA ALA A 326 -17.89 -3.18 6.81
C ALA A 326 -19.04 -4.01 7.37
N GLN A 327 -19.18 -5.24 6.87
CA GLN A 327 -20.15 -6.21 7.34
C GLN A 327 -19.44 -7.51 7.67
N SER A 328 -19.85 -8.16 8.76
CA SER A 328 -19.31 -9.47 9.14
C SER A 328 -20.33 -10.25 9.97
N ILE A 329 -20.14 -11.56 10.03
CA ILE A 329 -20.93 -12.45 10.88
C ILE A 329 -20.25 -12.56 12.24
N LEU A 330 -20.99 -12.27 13.30
CA LEU A 330 -20.57 -12.52 14.68
C LEU A 330 -20.73 -14.01 14.98
N ASN A 331 -19.71 -14.62 15.58
CA ASN A 331 -19.76 -16.02 16.00
C ASN A 331 -20.55 -16.23 17.31
N ASP A 332 -20.54 -17.47 17.82
CA ASP A 332 -21.24 -17.85 19.06
C ASP A 332 -20.75 -17.13 20.33
N SER A 333 -19.58 -16.52 20.28
CA SER A 333 -19.00 -15.72 21.35
C SER A 333 -19.19 -14.21 21.13
N GLY A 334 -19.94 -13.82 20.09
CA GLY A 334 -20.13 -12.43 19.71
C GLY A 334 -18.92 -11.80 19.01
N LYS A 335 -17.97 -12.58 18.52
CA LYS A 335 -16.75 -12.07 17.85
C LYS A 335 -16.95 -12.00 16.34
N GLY A 336 -16.52 -10.89 15.74
CA GLY A 336 -16.46 -10.72 14.28
C GLY A 336 -15.20 -9.96 13.84
N GLU A 337 -14.79 -10.20 12.61
CA GLU A 337 -13.68 -9.51 11.94
C GLU A 337 -14.24 -8.62 10.83
N PHE A 338 -13.89 -7.33 10.86
CA PHE A 338 -14.37 -6.31 9.93
C PHE A 338 -13.19 -5.66 9.21
N ASN A 339 -13.26 -5.60 7.89
CA ASN A 339 -12.18 -5.07 7.05
C ASN A 339 -12.60 -3.75 6.41
N PHE A 340 -11.83 -2.69 6.67
CA PHE A 340 -12.02 -1.34 6.14
C PHE A 340 -10.88 -0.99 5.18
N LYS A 341 -11.21 -0.45 4.02
CA LYS A 341 -10.26 -0.06 2.97
C LYS A 341 -9.85 1.41 3.07
N GLU A 342 -10.76 2.26 3.54
CA GLU A 342 -10.53 3.71 3.62
C GLU A 342 -10.10 4.20 5.00
N ALA A 343 -10.05 3.30 5.99
CA ALA A 343 -9.49 3.60 7.29
C ALA A 343 -7.96 3.78 7.22
N GLU A 344 -7.44 4.67 8.05
CA GLU A 344 -6.01 4.95 8.19
C GLU A 344 -5.50 4.50 9.57
N ASN A 345 -4.20 4.24 9.66
CA ASN A 345 -3.56 4.00 10.96
C ASN A 345 -3.40 5.31 11.71
N SER A 346 -3.38 5.26 13.05
CA SER A 346 -3.19 6.40 13.94
C SER A 346 -4.26 7.51 13.85
N THR A 347 -5.28 7.34 13.03
CA THR A 347 -6.44 8.24 12.92
C THR A 347 -7.55 7.78 13.88
N ASP A 348 -8.14 8.74 14.60
CA ASP A 348 -9.23 8.48 15.55
C ASP A 348 -10.60 8.43 14.84
N TYR A 349 -11.33 7.34 15.05
CA TYR A 349 -12.65 7.07 14.46
C TYR A 349 -13.71 6.75 15.51
N TYR A 350 -14.94 7.19 15.29
CA TYR A 350 -16.12 6.64 15.98
C TYR A 350 -16.69 5.45 15.19
N PHE A 351 -17.24 4.48 15.90
CA PHE A 351 -17.80 3.26 15.32
C PHE A 351 -19.31 3.23 15.54
N GLU A 352 -20.09 3.21 14.48
CA GLU A 352 -21.54 3.04 14.51
C GLU A 352 -21.88 1.58 14.14
N LEU A 353 -22.38 0.83 15.11
CA LEU A 353 -22.78 -0.57 15.00
C LEU A 353 -24.29 -0.64 14.74
N SER A 354 -24.69 -1.49 13.79
CA SER A 354 -26.10 -1.72 13.46
C SER A 354 -26.35 -3.19 13.14
N HIS A 355 -27.37 -3.76 13.77
CA HIS A 355 -27.87 -5.11 13.51
C HIS A 355 -29.33 -5.02 13.06
N ARG A 356 -29.84 -6.01 12.32
CA ARG A 356 -31.19 -5.98 11.74
C ARG A 356 -32.32 -5.76 12.76
N ASN A 357 -32.15 -6.15 14.03
CA ASN A 357 -33.17 -6.06 15.07
C ASN A 357 -32.68 -5.35 16.34
N SER A 358 -31.66 -4.50 16.24
CA SER A 358 -31.14 -3.73 17.37
C SER A 358 -31.24 -2.22 17.17
N LEU A 359 -31.14 -1.47 18.27
CA LEU A 359 -30.80 -0.05 18.19
C LEU A 359 -29.41 0.12 17.58
N ASN A 360 -29.19 1.25 16.90
CA ASN A 360 -27.86 1.65 16.46
C ASN A 360 -27.04 2.07 17.69
N THR A 361 -25.83 1.56 17.79
CA THR A 361 -24.95 1.80 18.94
C THR A 361 -23.65 2.42 18.47
N TRP A 362 -23.28 3.54 19.07
CA TRP A 362 -22.02 4.22 18.77
C TRP A 362 -20.98 3.92 19.84
N SER A 363 -19.70 3.86 19.47
CA SER A 363 -18.61 3.85 20.46
C SER A 363 -18.64 5.14 21.29
N ALA A 364 -18.41 5.03 22.61
CA ALA A 364 -18.38 6.19 23.50
C ALA A 364 -17.16 7.09 23.25
N VAL A 365 -16.05 6.46 22.90
CA VAL A 365 -14.76 7.11 22.62
C VAL A 365 -14.26 6.69 21.23
N PRO A 366 -13.43 7.52 20.58
CA PRO A 366 -12.78 7.13 19.35
C PRO A 366 -11.79 5.98 19.56
N GLY A 367 -11.68 5.10 18.56
CA GLY A 367 -10.63 4.08 18.45
C GLY A 367 -9.74 4.36 17.24
N LYS A 368 -8.53 3.78 17.21
CA LYS A 368 -7.57 3.96 16.12
C LYS A 368 -6.95 2.63 15.69
N PHE A 369 -6.75 2.44 14.40
CA PHE A 369 -6.00 1.29 13.89
C PHE A 369 -4.51 1.50 14.12
N MET A 370 -3.83 0.46 14.61
CA MET A 370 -2.38 0.44 14.78
C MET A 370 -1.83 -0.75 14.01
N LEU A 371 -0.90 -0.51 13.09
CA LEU A 371 -0.35 -1.57 12.23
C LEU A 371 -1.44 -2.39 11.51
N ASN A 372 -2.49 -1.71 11.06
CA ASN A 372 -3.66 -2.28 10.39
C ASN A 372 -4.60 -3.10 11.27
N GLU A 373 -4.46 -3.05 12.60
CA GLU A 373 -5.33 -3.77 13.53
C GLU A 373 -5.98 -2.86 14.58
N LEU A 374 -7.22 -3.19 14.97
CA LEU A 374 -7.94 -2.60 16.10
C LEU A 374 -8.72 -3.71 16.82
N ASN A 375 -8.71 -3.70 18.15
CA ASN A 375 -9.52 -4.60 18.97
C ASN A 375 -10.50 -3.79 19.83
N MET A 376 -11.78 -4.17 19.82
CA MET A 376 -12.82 -3.55 20.66
C MET A 376 -13.73 -4.60 21.29
N ASP A 377 -14.19 -4.35 22.51
CA ASP A 377 -15.10 -5.25 23.24
C ASP A 377 -16.18 -4.44 23.96
N PHE A 378 -17.41 -4.49 23.43
CA PHE A 378 -18.57 -3.80 23.98
C PHE A 378 -19.26 -4.60 25.11
N THR A 379 -18.74 -5.77 25.48
CA THR A 379 -19.39 -6.65 26.46
C THR A 379 -18.93 -6.40 27.90
N ILE A 380 -17.94 -5.53 28.09
CA ILE A 380 -17.24 -5.32 29.38
C ILE A 380 -17.92 -4.27 30.26
N SER A 381 -18.38 -3.16 29.67
CA SER A 381 -18.96 -2.02 30.39
C SER A 381 -19.96 -1.28 29.50
N ALA A 382 -21.04 -0.76 30.09
CA ALA A 382 -21.95 0.14 29.39
C ALA A 382 -21.23 1.36 28.80
N SER A 383 -20.17 1.85 29.46
CA SER A 383 -19.37 3.00 29.03
C SER A 383 -18.57 2.80 27.75
N GLN A 384 -18.55 1.59 27.18
CA GLN A 384 -17.98 1.37 25.85
C GLN A 384 -18.85 2.02 24.76
N ALA A 385 -20.12 2.27 25.06
CA ALA A 385 -21.07 2.83 24.12
C ALA A 385 -21.55 4.22 24.53
N PHE A 386 -21.79 5.07 23.53
CA PHE A 386 -22.17 6.46 23.74
C PHE A 386 -23.47 6.54 24.57
N GLY A 387 -23.44 7.34 25.65
CA GLY A 387 -24.58 7.48 26.55
C GLY A 387 -24.85 6.25 27.43
N ASN A 388 -23.90 5.32 27.55
CA ASN A 388 -24.07 4.06 28.27
C ASN A 388 -25.24 3.20 27.71
N ASN A 389 -25.48 3.26 26.40
CA ASN A 389 -26.64 2.65 25.74
C ASN A 389 -26.49 1.13 25.51
N LEU A 390 -26.12 0.39 26.55
CA LEU A 390 -26.03 -1.07 26.57
C LEU A 390 -26.79 -1.63 27.78
N VAL A 391 -27.39 -2.80 27.61
CA VAL A 391 -28.11 -3.52 28.67
C VAL A 391 -27.23 -4.61 29.29
N LEU A 392 -27.24 -4.73 30.61
CA LEU A 392 -26.57 -5.83 31.30
C LEU A 392 -27.46 -7.07 31.26
N LYS A 393 -26.95 -8.16 30.70
CA LYS A 393 -27.59 -9.48 30.64
C LYS A 393 -26.64 -10.51 31.26
N GLY A 394 -26.98 -11.00 32.45
CA GLY A 394 -26.07 -11.75 33.31
C GLY A 394 -24.84 -10.92 33.70
N SER A 395 -23.66 -11.32 33.23
CA SER A 395 -22.37 -10.63 33.48
C SER A 395 -21.85 -9.84 32.27
N LYS A 396 -22.61 -9.78 31.17
CA LYS A 396 -22.18 -9.19 29.91
C LYS A 396 -23.10 -8.07 29.47
N TYR A 397 -22.51 -7.00 28.95
CA TYR A 397 -23.27 -5.93 28.30
C TYR A 397 -23.63 -6.30 26.86
N CYS A 398 -24.85 -5.99 26.46
CA CYS A 398 -25.42 -6.29 25.15
C CYS A 398 -26.02 -5.04 24.52
N ILE A 399 -26.08 -4.99 23.19
CA ILE A 399 -26.86 -4.00 22.46
C ILE A 399 -28.34 -4.34 22.63
N TYR A 400 -29.15 -3.32 22.95
CA TYR A 400 -30.60 -3.43 23.03
C TYR A 400 -31.22 -3.98 21.74
N SER A 401 -32.04 -5.01 21.88
CA SER A 401 -32.80 -5.59 20.78
C SER A 401 -34.21 -5.02 20.77
N GLY A 402 -34.83 -4.89 19.60
CA GLY A 402 -36.26 -4.57 19.48
C GLY A 402 -36.60 -3.42 18.53
N ASP A 403 -35.61 -2.68 18.02
CA ASP A 403 -35.83 -1.69 16.96
C ASP A 403 -35.79 -2.41 15.61
N VAL A 404 -36.96 -2.85 15.15
CA VAL A 404 -37.15 -3.64 13.93
C VAL A 404 -37.39 -2.72 12.74
N ASN A 405 -38.04 -1.57 12.95
CA ASN A 405 -38.35 -0.62 11.89
C ASN A 405 -37.22 0.39 11.61
N LYS A 406 -36.16 0.40 12.42
CA LYS A 406 -34.98 1.28 12.29
C LYS A 406 -35.28 2.76 12.45
N ASN A 407 -36.23 3.10 13.32
CA ASN A 407 -36.57 4.49 13.62
C ASN A 407 -35.76 5.08 14.80
N GLY A 408 -34.95 4.27 15.49
CA GLY A 408 -34.12 4.69 16.62
C GLY A 408 -34.85 4.66 17.98
N PHE A 409 -36.08 4.16 18.02
CA PHE A 409 -36.87 3.94 19.21
C PHE A 409 -37.28 2.46 19.26
N ILE A 410 -37.50 1.94 20.47
CA ILE A 410 -38.12 0.62 20.67
C ILE A 410 -39.51 0.90 21.23
N ASP A 411 -40.54 0.79 20.40
CA ASP A 411 -41.90 1.15 20.79
C ASP A 411 -43.00 0.23 20.22
N LEU A 412 -44.26 0.66 20.33
CA LEU A 412 -45.41 -0.11 19.87
C LEU A 412 -45.40 -0.37 18.36
N THR A 413 -44.75 0.49 17.58
CA THR A 413 -44.66 0.33 16.12
C THR A 413 -43.74 -0.83 15.74
N ASP A 414 -42.68 -1.10 16.50
CA ASP A 414 -41.87 -2.31 16.34
C ASP A 414 -42.64 -3.56 16.72
N LEU A 415 -43.37 -3.50 17.85
CA LEU A 415 -44.16 -4.63 18.33
C LEU A 415 -45.23 -5.04 17.32
N ILE A 416 -45.89 -4.09 16.66
CA ILE A 416 -46.90 -4.36 15.64
C ILE A 416 -46.28 -5.13 14.46
N LEU A 417 -45.08 -4.78 14.01
CA LEU A 417 -44.39 -5.50 12.94
C LEU A 417 -44.09 -6.95 13.34
N ILE A 418 -43.56 -7.15 14.55
CA ILE A 418 -43.27 -8.49 15.08
C ILE A 418 -44.55 -9.33 15.19
N GLN A 419 -45.66 -8.72 15.64
CA GLN A 419 -46.95 -9.40 15.76
C GLN A 419 -47.53 -9.79 14.40
N ASN A 420 -47.45 -8.89 13.41
CA ASN A 420 -47.89 -9.17 12.05
C ASN A 420 -47.08 -10.33 11.45
N ASP A 421 -45.75 -10.27 11.51
CA ASP A 421 -44.87 -11.33 11.02
C ASP A 421 -45.15 -12.67 11.71
N ALA A 422 -45.36 -12.67 13.03
CA ALA A 422 -45.72 -13.86 13.79
C ALA A 422 -47.09 -14.44 13.37
N SER A 423 -48.07 -13.57 13.06
CA SER A 423 -49.38 -14.01 12.58
C SER A 423 -49.32 -14.59 11.17
N GLU A 424 -48.49 -14.02 10.29
CA GLU A 424 -48.28 -14.50 8.92
C GLU A 424 -47.50 -15.81 8.89
N PHE A 425 -46.56 -16.02 9.82
CA PHE A 425 -45.85 -17.29 9.95
C PHE A 425 -46.75 -18.46 10.38
N LEU A 426 -47.86 -18.17 11.06
CA LEU A 426 -48.84 -19.18 11.50
C LEU A 426 -49.91 -19.50 10.45
N SER A 427 -49.96 -18.75 9.34
CA SER A 427 -50.84 -18.98 8.18
C SER A 427 -50.10 -19.68 7.04
#